data_AF-A0A971N386-F1
#
_entry.id   AF-A0A971N386-F1
#
_cell.length_a   1.000
_cell.length_b   1.000
_cell.length_c   1.000
_cell.angle_alpha   90.00
_cell.angle_beta   90.00
_cell.angle_gamma   90.00
#
_symmetry.space_group_name_H-M   'P 1'
#
loop_
_entity.id
_entity.type
_entity.pdbx_description
1 polymer ?
#
loop_
_entity_poly.entity_id
_entity_poly.type
_entity_poly.pdbx_seq_one_letter_code
_entity_poly.pdbx_strand_id
1 'polypeptide(L)'
;MKRQKVLFFSVLALVVIALIFSGCAKSSGGNSGNGGNNGNGGNSYVPDFNAFKGVWKSQNITPAVEIMISDPIEGSGDEERLYFTGRVTCNVFRDGGSEIAETDDFILGKKYILASILKFGGLITNSILVKAHEEDEDEFGEEVWNEVELDGYLSDANTLKAARLYVREKDKDKIDFDPKDGTLFITFKKQ
;
A
#
# COMPACT_ATOMS: atom_id res chain seq x y z
N MET A 1 24.53 0.59 8.13
CA MET A 1 23.05 0.43 8.16
C MET A 1 22.31 0.74 6.83
N LYS A 2 22.97 1.14 5.73
CA LYS A 2 22.30 1.36 4.42
C LYS A 2 22.15 0.10 3.54
N ARG A 3 22.87 -0.98 3.82
CA ARG A 3 22.85 -2.23 3.02
C ARG A 3 21.71 -3.19 3.38
N GLN A 4 21.09 -3.03 4.55
CA GLN A 4 20.09 -3.97 5.05
C GLN A 4 18.71 -3.70 4.45
N LYS A 5 18.37 -2.43 4.18
CA LYS A 5 17.08 -2.05 3.55
C LYS A 5 16.97 -2.53 2.10
N VAL A 6 18.06 -2.53 1.33
CA VAL A 6 18.06 -3.00 -0.07
C VAL A 6 17.87 -4.52 -0.17
N LEU A 7 18.40 -5.28 0.79
CA LEU A 7 18.25 -6.75 0.82
C LEU A 7 16.79 -7.17 1.07
N PHE A 8 16.03 -6.43 1.89
CA PHE A 8 14.62 -6.74 2.15
C PHE A 8 13.73 -6.56 0.91
N PHE A 9 13.96 -5.51 0.10
CA PHE A 9 13.24 -5.32 -1.16
C PHE A 9 13.53 -6.43 -2.18
N SER A 10 14.77 -6.94 -2.25
CA SER A 10 15.10 -8.04 -3.16
C SER A 10 14.46 -9.38 -2.77
N VAL A 11 14.31 -9.64 -1.47
CA VAL A 11 13.66 -10.87 -0.98
C VAL A 11 12.15 -10.81 -1.19
N LEU A 12 11.53 -9.65 -0.97
CA LEU A 12 10.10 -9.43 -1.19
C LEU A 12 9.72 -9.64 -2.67
N ALA A 13 10.49 -9.08 -3.60
CA ALA A 13 10.28 -9.29 -5.04
C ALA A 13 10.40 -10.77 -5.43
N LEU A 14 11.35 -11.51 -4.83
CA LEU A 14 11.53 -12.94 -5.09
C LEU A 14 10.38 -13.81 -4.55
N VAL A 15 9.82 -13.49 -3.38
CA VAL A 15 8.68 -14.23 -2.80
C VAL A 15 7.42 -14.05 -3.66
N VAL A 16 7.17 -12.83 -4.15
CA VAL A 16 6.04 -12.56 -5.06
C VAL A 16 6.20 -13.35 -6.36
N ILE A 17 7.40 -13.46 -6.91
CA ILE A 17 7.67 -14.25 -8.12
C ILE A 17 7.47 -15.76 -7.86
N ALA A 18 7.92 -16.29 -6.72
CA ALA A 18 7.78 -17.71 -6.39
C ALA A 18 6.30 -18.15 -6.19
N LEU A 19 5.45 -17.25 -5.68
CA LEU A 19 4.01 -17.50 -5.53
C LEU A 19 3.28 -17.60 -6.88
N ILE A 20 3.78 -16.92 -7.92
CA ILE A 20 3.23 -17.00 -9.28
C ILE A 20 3.60 -18.32 -9.98
N PHE A 21 4.78 -18.89 -9.71
CA PHE A 21 5.22 -20.14 -10.32
C PHE A 21 4.64 -21.42 -9.69
N SER A 22 4.04 -21.33 -8.49
CA SER A 22 3.43 -22.48 -7.80
C SER A 22 1.95 -22.70 -8.18
N GLY A 23 1.33 -21.76 -8.89
CA GLY A 23 -0.05 -21.85 -9.39
C GLY A 23 -0.12 -21.93 -10.90
N CYS A 24 -0.40 -23.13 -11.43
CA CYS A 24 -0.76 -23.47 -12.82
C CYS A 24 0.37 -23.95 -13.73
N ALA A 25 0.73 -25.23 -13.57
CA ALA A 25 1.12 -26.06 -14.69
C ALA A 25 -0.09 -26.29 -15.63
N LYS A 26 0.03 -25.93 -16.91
CA LYS A 26 -0.59 -26.68 -18.01
C LYS A 26 0.17 -26.47 -19.32
N SER A 27 0.73 -27.59 -19.78
CA SER A 27 1.36 -27.82 -21.09
C SER A 27 0.36 -27.71 -22.24
N SER A 28 0.78 -27.04 -23.32
CA SER A 28 0.35 -27.21 -24.73
C SER A 28 1.23 -26.22 -25.53
N GLY A 29 2.23 -26.60 -26.32
CA GLY A 29 2.14 -27.48 -27.48
C GLY A 29 1.87 -26.65 -28.75
N GLY A 30 2.87 -26.48 -29.62
CA GLY A 30 2.63 -26.33 -31.06
C GLY A 30 2.96 -25.00 -31.77
N ASN A 31 4.11 -25.02 -32.45
CA ASN A 31 4.31 -24.74 -33.89
C ASN A 31 4.47 -23.32 -34.48
N SER A 32 5.48 -23.29 -35.35
CA SER A 32 5.90 -22.29 -36.35
C SER A 32 4.76 -21.63 -37.15
N GLY A 33 4.89 -20.31 -37.36
CA GLY A 33 4.05 -19.53 -38.27
C GLY A 33 4.64 -18.15 -38.56
N ASN A 34 5.13 -17.99 -39.77
CA ASN A 34 5.69 -16.77 -40.36
C ASN A 34 4.61 -15.71 -40.61
N GLY A 35 4.98 -14.43 -40.50
CA GLY A 35 4.32 -13.34 -41.24
C GLY A 35 3.63 -12.27 -40.40
N GLY A 36 3.79 -11.03 -40.84
CA GLY A 36 2.87 -9.94 -40.51
C GLY A 36 3.54 -8.75 -39.83
N ASN A 37 4.15 -7.89 -40.64
CA ASN A 37 4.46 -6.52 -40.29
C ASN A 37 3.15 -5.84 -39.80
N ASN A 38 3.05 -5.45 -38.53
CA ASN A 38 1.91 -4.68 -38.04
C ASN A 38 2.30 -3.80 -36.86
N GLY A 39 2.17 -2.49 -37.07
CA GLY A 39 1.95 -1.43 -36.08
C GLY A 39 2.80 -1.46 -34.81
N ASN A 40 3.88 -0.67 -34.77
CA ASN A 40 4.42 -0.20 -33.51
C ASN A 40 3.52 0.93 -32.94
N GLY A 41 2.27 0.58 -32.66
CA GLY A 41 1.42 1.31 -31.72
C GLY A 41 1.83 0.85 -30.34
N GLY A 42 2.95 1.37 -29.84
CA GLY A 42 3.35 1.18 -28.46
C GLY A 42 2.24 1.70 -27.58
N ASN A 43 1.40 0.81 -27.07
CA ASN A 43 0.35 1.15 -26.12
C ASN A 43 1.09 1.60 -24.85
N SER A 44 1.37 2.90 -24.75
CA SER A 44 1.98 3.50 -23.58
C SER A 44 1.02 3.22 -22.44
N TYR A 45 1.39 2.27 -21.59
CA TYR A 45 0.62 1.97 -20.40
C TYR A 45 0.59 3.23 -19.54
N VAL A 46 -0.60 3.78 -19.31
CA VAL A 46 -0.81 4.92 -18.41
C VAL A 46 -1.28 4.35 -17.07
N PRO A 47 -0.50 4.50 -15.99
CA PRO A 47 -0.90 4.09 -14.66
C PRO A 47 -2.21 4.76 -14.22
N ASP A 48 -3.22 3.96 -13.87
CA ASP A 48 -4.50 4.46 -13.38
C ASP A 48 -4.55 4.42 -11.85
N PHE A 49 -4.15 5.53 -11.23
CA PHE A 49 -4.19 5.65 -9.77
C PHE A 49 -5.61 5.87 -9.22
N ASN A 50 -6.64 6.07 -10.05
CA ASN A 50 -8.01 6.24 -9.55
C ASN A 50 -8.54 4.97 -8.87
N ALA A 51 -7.97 3.80 -9.18
CA ALA A 51 -8.31 2.55 -8.52
C ALA A 51 -8.16 2.62 -6.99
N PHE A 52 -7.21 3.42 -6.49
CA PHE A 52 -6.96 3.61 -5.06
C PHE A 52 -7.95 4.55 -4.38
N LYS A 53 -8.52 5.53 -5.09
CA LYS A 53 -9.44 6.52 -4.50
C LYS A 53 -10.68 5.86 -3.91
N GLY A 54 -11.18 6.40 -2.79
CA GLY A 54 -12.37 5.92 -2.08
C GLY A 54 -12.10 5.55 -0.63
N VAL A 55 -13.08 4.91 0.00
CA VAL A 55 -13.02 4.53 1.42
C VAL A 55 -12.78 3.03 1.55
N TRP A 56 -11.72 2.66 2.27
CA TRP A 56 -11.29 1.28 2.48
C TRP A 56 -11.43 0.91 3.95
N LYS A 57 -12.25 -0.08 4.27
CA LYS A 57 -12.52 -0.49 5.65
C LYS A 57 -11.99 -1.88 5.96
N SER A 58 -11.23 -2.01 7.04
CA SER A 58 -10.69 -3.29 7.48
C SER A 58 -11.80 -4.28 7.86
N GLN A 59 -11.53 -5.57 7.64
CA GLN A 59 -12.48 -6.65 7.88
C GLN A 59 -11.97 -7.54 9.03
N ASN A 60 -12.87 -7.89 9.96
CA ASN A 60 -12.64 -8.88 11.01
C ASN A 60 -11.41 -8.61 11.91
N ILE A 61 -11.06 -7.35 12.13
CA ILE A 61 -10.00 -6.93 13.06
C ILE A 61 -10.52 -5.90 14.06
N THR A 62 -9.86 -5.80 15.21
CA THR A 62 -10.15 -4.79 16.23
C THR A 62 -8.83 -4.25 16.80
N PRO A 63 -8.63 -2.92 16.85
CA PRO A 63 -9.55 -1.89 16.37
C PRO A 63 -9.77 -1.91 14.85
N ALA A 64 -10.93 -1.40 14.42
CA ALA A 64 -11.20 -1.21 13.00
C ALA A 64 -10.35 -0.04 12.48
N VAL A 65 -9.91 -0.17 11.23
CA VAL A 65 -9.12 0.85 10.52
C VAL A 65 -9.86 1.17 9.23
N GLU A 66 -10.04 2.45 8.95
CA GLU A 66 -10.61 2.93 7.70
C GLU A 66 -9.66 3.95 7.07
N ILE A 67 -9.47 3.85 5.76
CA ILE A 67 -8.57 4.71 4.99
C ILE A 67 -9.41 5.36 3.90
N MET A 68 -9.61 6.67 3.99
CA MET A 68 -10.17 7.48 2.93
C MET A 68 -9.03 8.03 2.08
N ILE A 69 -9.05 7.72 0.79
CA ILE A 69 -8.09 8.20 -0.21
C ILE A 69 -8.82 9.18 -1.13
N SER A 70 -8.43 10.45 -1.04
CA SER A 70 -9.10 11.57 -1.68
C SER A 70 -8.37 11.98 -2.97
N ASP A 71 -7.87 13.20 -3.05
CA ASP A 71 -7.27 13.74 -4.26
C ASP A 71 -5.75 13.57 -4.27
N PRO A 72 -5.16 13.34 -5.46
CA PRO A 72 -3.71 13.31 -5.59
C PRO A 72 -3.11 14.66 -5.21
N ILE A 73 -1.97 14.64 -4.51
CA ILE A 73 -1.23 15.85 -4.16
C ILE A 73 -0.45 16.29 -5.41
N GLU A 74 -0.71 17.50 -5.91
CA GLU A 74 -0.07 18.01 -7.12
C GLU A 74 1.46 18.05 -7.00
N GLY A 75 2.17 17.54 -8.00
CA GLY A 75 3.64 17.55 -8.04
C GLY A 75 4.36 16.63 -7.04
N SER A 76 3.63 15.81 -6.27
CA SER A 76 4.20 14.92 -5.23
C SER A 76 4.83 13.63 -5.75
N GLY A 77 4.52 13.25 -6.99
CA GLY A 77 4.79 11.92 -7.56
C GLY A 77 5.60 11.92 -8.85
N ASP A 78 5.78 10.71 -9.38
CA ASP A 78 6.34 10.43 -10.70
C ASP A 78 5.39 9.51 -11.48
N GLU A 79 5.84 8.95 -12.61
CA GLU A 79 5.01 8.08 -13.44
C GLU A 79 4.55 6.81 -12.69
N GLU A 80 5.31 6.33 -11.70
CA GLU A 80 5.06 5.07 -11.00
C GLU A 80 4.58 5.26 -9.56
N ARG A 81 4.57 6.49 -9.05
CA ARG A 81 4.26 6.83 -7.65
C ARG A 81 3.45 8.10 -7.54
N LEU A 82 2.41 8.09 -6.71
CA LEU A 82 1.60 9.27 -6.46
C LEU A 82 1.14 9.33 -5.01
N TYR A 83 1.28 10.51 -4.38
CA TYR A 83 0.75 10.74 -3.04
C TYR A 83 -0.66 11.30 -3.09
N PHE A 84 -1.42 11.03 -2.04
CA PHE A 84 -2.82 11.41 -1.91
C PHE A 84 -3.07 12.12 -0.59
N THR A 85 -3.99 13.08 -0.64
CA THR A 85 -4.72 13.55 0.53
C THR A 85 -5.69 12.46 0.99
N GLY A 86 -6.12 12.54 2.25
CA GLY A 86 -7.06 11.59 2.79
C GLY A 86 -7.13 11.62 4.30
N ARG A 87 -7.70 10.56 4.87
CA ARG A 87 -7.85 10.40 6.32
C ARG A 87 -7.68 8.95 6.70
N VAL A 88 -6.98 8.70 7.80
CA VAL A 88 -6.95 7.40 8.45
C VAL A 88 -7.79 7.48 9.72
N THR A 89 -8.87 6.72 9.77
CA THR A 89 -9.79 6.65 10.91
C THR A 89 -9.47 5.39 11.73
N CYS A 90 -9.18 5.57 13.01
CA CYS A 90 -8.98 4.51 13.99
C CYS A 90 -9.19 5.08 15.40
N ASN A 91 -9.72 4.27 16.32
CA ASN A 91 -10.04 4.73 17.67
C ASN A 91 -8.82 4.95 18.58
N VAL A 92 -7.60 4.69 18.09
CA VAL A 92 -6.36 5.07 18.79
C VAL A 92 -6.08 6.56 18.67
N PHE A 93 -6.58 7.22 17.62
CA PHE A 93 -6.42 8.66 17.43
C PHE A 93 -7.43 9.43 18.30
N ARG A 94 -7.02 10.59 18.83
CA ARG A 94 -7.81 11.35 19.81
C ARG A 94 -9.17 11.78 19.28
N ASP A 95 -9.20 12.26 18.03
CA ASP A 95 -10.41 12.69 17.31
C ASP A 95 -10.97 11.57 16.40
N GLY A 96 -10.58 10.32 16.68
CA GLY A 96 -11.00 9.13 15.94
C GLY A 96 -10.37 8.98 14.56
N GLY A 97 -9.49 9.90 14.14
CA GLY A 97 -8.71 9.78 12.91
C GLY A 97 -7.68 10.89 12.75
N SER A 98 -6.73 10.68 11.85
CA SER A 98 -5.73 11.65 11.43
C SER A 98 -5.92 11.99 9.96
N GLU A 99 -6.03 13.29 9.68
CA GLU A 99 -5.98 13.83 8.31
C GLU A 99 -4.57 13.73 7.74
N ILE A 100 -4.51 13.60 6.40
CA ILE A 100 -3.31 13.64 5.58
C ILE A 100 -3.55 14.72 4.52
N ALA A 101 -2.84 15.83 4.67
CA ALA A 101 -3.01 17.04 3.87
C ALA A 101 -1.82 17.27 2.94
N GLU A 102 -2.00 18.14 1.95
CA GLU A 102 -0.93 18.53 1.00
C GLU A 102 0.27 19.20 1.69
N THR A 103 0.05 19.79 2.87
CA THR A 103 1.07 20.47 3.66
C THR A 103 1.92 19.52 4.50
N ASP A 104 1.55 18.24 4.60
CA ASP A 104 2.35 17.25 5.33
C ASP A 104 3.66 16.94 4.56
N ASP A 105 4.76 16.74 5.28
CA ASP A 105 6.01 16.28 4.67
C ASP A 105 5.87 14.80 4.27
N PHE A 106 5.62 14.54 3.00
CA PHE A 106 5.42 13.17 2.51
C PHE A 106 6.72 12.44 2.15
N ILE A 107 7.88 13.13 2.09
CA ILE A 107 9.17 12.52 1.76
C ILE A 107 9.87 11.99 3.01
N LEU A 108 9.78 12.74 4.11
CA LEU A 108 10.41 12.40 5.39
C LEU A 108 9.43 12.33 6.56
N GLY A 109 8.17 12.71 6.36
CA GLY A 109 7.25 12.91 7.46
C GLY A 109 6.43 11.72 7.87
N LYS A 110 5.61 11.97 8.88
CA LYS A 110 4.91 10.97 9.67
C LYS A 110 3.49 10.68 9.15
N LYS A 111 3.08 11.35 8.07
CA LYS A 111 1.74 11.27 7.48
C LYS A 111 1.82 11.21 5.96
N TYR A 112 1.31 10.15 5.35
CA TYR A 112 1.22 10.02 3.89
C TYR A 112 0.30 8.86 3.47
N ILE A 113 -0.28 8.98 2.28
CA ILE A 113 -0.83 7.88 1.48
C ILE A 113 -0.06 7.87 0.17
N LEU A 114 0.72 6.81 -0.08
CA LEU A 114 1.51 6.65 -1.28
C LEU A 114 1.01 5.43 -2.05
N ALA A 115 0.51 5.65 -3.26
CA ALA A 115 0.25 4.57 -4.21
C ALA A 115 1.44 4.38 -5.15
N SER A 116 1.73 3.15 -5.54
CA SER A 116 2.70 2.84 -6.57
C SER A 116 2.18 1.79 -7.54
N ILE A 117 2.41 2.04 -8.83
CA ILE A 117 2.03 1.16 -9.93
C ILE A 117 3.33 0.79 -10.66
N LEU A 118 3.83 -0.41 -10.40
CA LEU A 118 5.09 -0.90 -10.98
C LEU A 118 4.81 -1.92 -12.09
N LYS A 119 5.56 -1.81 -13.19
CA LYS A 119 5.52 -2.79 -14.28
C LYS A 119 6.85 -3.55 -14.37
N PHE A 120 6.81 -4.86 -14.14
CA PHE A 120 7.99 -5.71 -14.27
C PHE A 120 7.66 -7.02 -14.97
N GLY A 121 8.40 -7.35 -16.03
CA GLY A 121 8.24 -8.65 -16.73
C GLY A 121 6.84 -8.90 -17.30
N GLY A 122 6.09 -7.84 -17.64
CA GLY A 122 4.70 -7.93 -18.11
C GLY A 122 3.64 -7.97 -17.01
N LEU A 123 4.05 -8.01 -15.74
CA LEU A 123 3.16 -7.91 -14.58
C LEU A 123 3.00 -6.44 -14.17
N ILE A 124 1.80 -6.09 -13.71
CA ILE A 124 1.48 -4.79 -13.11
C ILE A 124 1.17 -5.04 -11.62
N THR A 125 1.84 -4.31 -10.75
CA THR A 125 1.66 -4.38 -9.30
C THR A 125 1.16 -3.04 -8.78
N ASN A 126 0.00 -3.05 -8.12
CA ASN A 126 -0.64 -1.88 -7.53
C ASN A 126 -0.47 -1.91 -6.01
N SER A 127 0.58 -1.28 -5.49
CA SER A 127 0.89 -1.24 -4.06
C SER A 127 0.48 0.08 -3.41
N ILE A 128 0.27 0.06 -2.10
CA ILE A 128 -0.05 1.24 -1.29
C ILE A 128 0.68 1.18 0.04
N LEU A 129 1.24 2.33 0.43
CA LEU A 129 1.77 2.58 1.76
C LEU A 129 0.95 3.69 2.42
N VAL A 130 0.55 3.49 3.66
CA VAL A 130 -0.18 4.49 4.45
C VAL A 130 0.51 4.63 5.78
N LYS A 131 0.77 5.87 6.18
CA LYS A 131 1.22 6.21 7.53
C LYS A 131 0.40 7.38 8.03
N ALA A 132 -0.11 7.26 9.25
CA ALA A 132 -0.78 8.33 9.96
C ALA A 132 -0.27 8.33 11.39
N HIS A 133 0.26 9.47 11.82
CA HIS A 133 0.90 9.65 13.12
C HIS A 133 0.38 10.90 13.79
N GLU A 134 -0.03 10.76 15.04
CA GLU A 134 -0.48 11.84 15.91
C GLU A 134 0.50 11.95 17.08
N GLU A 135 0.94 13.17 17.39
CA GLU A 135 1.77 13.51 18.55
C GLU A 135 1.07 14.64 19.30
N ASP A 136 0.94 14.50 20.62
CA ASP A 136 0.32 15.47 21.51
C ASP A 136 1.03 15.44 22.88
N GLU A 137 0.67 16.35 23.78
CA GLU A 137 1.07 16.32 25.19
C GLU A 137 -0.14 15.94 26.05
N ASP A 138 0.07 15.03 27.01
CA ASP A 138 -0.98 14.71 27.98
C ASP A 138 -1.15 15.82 29.05
N GLU A 139 -2.05 15.61 30.00
CA GLU A 139 -2.32 16.57 31.08
C GLU A 139 -1.12 16.83 32.02
N PHE A 140 -0.07 16.00 31.94
CA PHE A 140 1.17 16.12 32.70
C PHE A 140 2.33 16.69 31.86
N GLY A 141 2.09 17.00 30.58
CA GLY A 141 3.11 17.47 29.65
C GLY A 141 3.99 16.35 29.09
N GLU A 142 3.59 15.09 29.24
CA GLU A 142 4.29 13.96 28.65
C GLU A 142 3.86 13.78 27.18
N GLU A 143 4.84 13.59 26.29
CA GLU A 143 4.57 13.32 24.88
C GLU A 143 3.78 12.03 24.74
N VAL A 144 2.61 12.06 24.11
CA VAL A 144 1.84 10.89 23.71
C VAL A 144 1.78 10.81 22.20
N TRP A 145 1.83 9.61 21.65
CA TRP A 145 1.74 9.41 20.22
C TRP A 145 0.92 8.19 19.85
N ASN A 146 0.28 8.27 18.69
CA ASN A 146 -0.52 7.20 18.11
C ASN A 146 -0.16 7.05 16.64
N GLU A 147 -0.13 5.81 16.16
CA GLU A 147 0.30 5.52 14.80
C GLU A 147 -0.57 4.42 14.17
N VAL A 148 -0.91 4.62 12.90
CA VAL A 148 -1.36 3.56 12.00
C VAL A 148 -0.41 3.53 10.81
N GLU A 149 0.18 2.35 10.54
CA GLU A 149 1.04 2.12 9.39
C GLU A 149 0.58 0.87 8.64
N LEU A 150 0.40 0.99 7.32
CA LEU A 150 -0.06 -0.09 6.45
C LEU A 150 0.84 -0.20 5.21
N ASP A 151 1.15 -1.44 4.85
CA ASP A 151 1.74 -1.82 3.56
C ASP A 151 0.84 -2.85 2.91
N GLY A 152 0.38 -2.58 1.70
CA GLY A 152 -0.55 -3.45 1.01
C GLY A 152 -0.58 -3.29 -0.50
N TYR A 153 -1.53 -3.97 -1.11
CA TYR A 153 -1.78 -3.92 -2.55
C TYR A 153 -3.26 -4.11 -2.88
N LEU A 154 -3.66 -3.62 -4.06
CA LEU A 154 -4.98 -3.91 -4.61
C LEU A 154 -4.96 -5.28 -5.27
N SER A 155 -5.71 -6.23 -4.71
CA SER A 155 -5.91 -7.55 -5.33
C SER A 155 -6.98 -7.54 -6.41
N ASP A 156 -7.92 -6.59 -6.31
CA ASP A 156 -8.93 -6.25 -7.31
C ASP A 156 -9.43 -4.82 -7.03
N ALA A 157 -10.40 -4.33 -7.83
CA ALA A 157 -10.94 -2.97 -7.72
C ALA A 157 -11.64 -2.65 -6.38
N ASN A 158 -12.02 -3.67 -5.62
CA ASN A 158 -12.81 -3.55 -4.39
C ASN A 158 -12.14 -4.21 -3.17
N THR A 159 -10.92 -4.73 -3.33
CA THR A 159 -10.20 -5.47 -2.28
C THR A 159 -8.75 -5.02 -2.18
N LEU A 160 -8.44 -4.38 -1.05
CA LEU A 160 -7.07 -4.07 -0.63
C LEU A 160 -6.62 -5.14 0.37
N LYS A 161 -5.42 -5.68 0.16
CA LYS A 161 -4.79 -6.64 1.05
C LYS A 161 -3.59 -5.99 1.71
N ALA A 162 -3.67 -5.82 3.03
CA ALA A 162 -2.55 -5.37 3.84
C ALA A 162 -1.64 -6.57 4.14
N ALA A 163 -0.41 -6.52 3.63
CA ALA A 163 0.64 -7.45 3.98
C ALA A 163 1.21 -7.10 5.36
N ARG A 164 1.21 -5.82 5.72
CA ARG A 164 1.56 -5.34 7.06
C ARG A 164 0.54 -4.32 7.55
N LEU A 165 0.21 -4.40 8.83
CA LEU A 165 -0.59 -3.39 9.52
C LEU A 165 -0.11 -3.27 10.95
N TYR A 166 0.30 -2.06 11.33
CA TYR A 166 0.58 -1.68 12.69
C TYR A 166 -0.44 -0.66 13.16
N VAL A 167 -0.98 -0.87 14.35
CA VAL A 167 -1.79 0.11 15.06
C VAL A 167 -1.21 0.22 16.46
N ARG A 168 -0.69 1.40 16.81
CA ARG A 168 0.10 1.62 18.01
C ARG A 168 -0.38 2.85 18.76
N GLU A 169 -0.34 2.74 20.07
CA GLU A 169 -0.34 3.86 21.00
C GLU A 169 1.05 3.87 21.67
N LYS A 170 1.45 4.99 22.26
CA LYS A 170 2.66 5.06 23.08
C LYS A 170 2.68 3.88 24.07
N ASP A 171 3.77 3.12 24.04
CA ASP A 171 4.04 1.92 24.86
C ASP A 171 3.11 0.72 24.65
N LYS A 172 2.22 0.73 23.63
CA LYS A 172 1.26 -0.35 23.42
C LYS A 172 0.91 -0.61 21.95
N ASP A 173 1.23 -1.80 21.47
CA ASP A 173 0.73 -2.30 20.19
C ASP A 173 -0.72 -2.80 20.33
N LYS A 174 -1.63 -2.28 19.50
CA LYS A 174 -3.01 -2.77 19.37
C LYS A 174 -3.13 -3.82 18.28
N ILE A 175 -2.40 -3.61 17.19
CA ILE A 175 -2.26 -4.57 16.09
C ILE A 175 -0.79 -4.58 15.70
N ASP A 176 -0.21 -5.77 15.70
CA ASP A 176 1.11 -6.06 15.15
C ASP A 176 0.97 -7.20 14.13
N PHE A 177 0.63 -6.83 12.89
CA PHE A 177 0.44 -7.77 11.79
C PHE A 177 1.60 -7.65 10.80
N ASP A 178 2.56 -8.57 10.89
CA ASP A 178 3.70 -8.69 9.96
C ASP A 178 4.10 -10.18 9.78
N PRO A 179 3.29 -10.96 9.04
CA PRO A 179 3.55 -12.38 8.84
C PRO A 179 4.79 -12.61 7.97
N LYS A 180 5.72 -13.43 8.46
CA LYS A 180 7.02 -13.69 7.81
C LYS A 180 6.94 -14.41 6.46
N ASP A 181 5.87 -15.15 6.20
CA ASP A 181 5.72 -15.97 5.00
C ASP A 181 5.03 -15.25 3.82
N GLY A 182 4.47 -14.07 4.05
CA GLY A 182 3.77 -13.28 3.03
C GLY A 182 2.49 -13.94 2.48
N THR A 183 1.93 -14.93 3.16
CA THR A 183 0.72 -15.65 2.70
C THR A 183 -0.57 -15.17 3.36
N LEU A 184 -0.44 -14.51 4.52
CA LEU A 184 -1.56 -13.97 5.28
C LEU A 184 -1.72 -12.48 4.98
N PHE A 185 -2.97 -12.02 4.95
CA PHE A 185 -3.30 -10.62 4.70
C PHE A 185 -4.48 -10.18 5.55
N ILE A 186 -4.45 -8.93 6.02
CA ILE A 186 -5.66 -8.27 6.49
C ILE A 186 -6.39 -7.70 5.27
N THR A 187 -7.67 -8.02 5.17
CA THR A 187 -8.50 -7.56 4.05
C THR A 187 -9.18 -6.25 4.40
N PHE A 188 -9.13 -5.32 3.45
CA PHE A 188 -9.92 -4.09 3.44
C PHE A 188 -10.87 -4.13 2.25
N LYS A 189 -12.12 -3.72 2.46
CA LYS A 189 -13.15 -3.64 1.42
C LYS A 189 -13.49 -2.19 1.13
N LYS A 190 -13.56 -1.88 -0.17
CA LYS A 190 -14.04 -0.60 -0.66
C LYS A 190 -15.53 -0.44 -0.30
N GLN A 191 -15.92 0.75 0.17
CA GLN A 191 -17.31 1.10 0.51
C GLN A 191 -18.03 1.75 -0.66
#